data_AF-A0A246F2V0-F1
#
_entry.id   AF-A0A246F2V0-F1
#
_cell.length_a   1.000
_cell.length_b   1.000
_cell.length_c   1.000
_cell.angle_alpha   90.00
_cell.angle_beta   90.00
_cell.angle_gamma   90.00
#
_symmetry.space_group_name_H-M   'P 1'
#
loop_
_entity.id
_entity.type
_entity.pdbx_description
1 polymer ?
#
loop_
_entity_poly.entity_id
_entity_poly.type
_entity_poly.pdbx_seq_one_letter_code
_entity_poly.pdbx_strand_id
1 'polypeptide(L)'
;LMVFGFVGGAIGLERAVAVRTRWAWAGPIFHVAGFVGIVAGLPRQVPALCFAAGFIVLGLIYATIHRRQPALPIIVQATGVIGGVAAALLWAMEPAFSTAMPLCVLYVVATIIGERMELARITMAGTQAEKRIT
;
A
#
# COMPACT_ATOMS: atom_id res chain seq x y z
N LEU A 1 11.05 -0.09 9.47
CA LEU A 1 10.54 -1.47 9.68
C LEU A 1 9.01 -1.56 9.79
N MET A 2 8.37 -0.87 10.74
CA MET A 2 6.90 -0.91 10.88
C MET A 2 6.15 -0.48 9.61
N VAL A 3 6.67 0.52 8.88
CA VAL A 3 6.06 0.97 7.61
C VAL A 3 5.98 -0.15 6.57
N PHE A 4 7.01 -1.01 6.50
CA PHE A 4 7.04 -2.09 5.51
C PHE A 4 6.21 -3.29 5.92
N GLY A 5 6.32 -3.77 7.16
CA GLY A 5 5.60 -4.98 7.59
C GLY A 5 4.16 -4.70 7.99
N PHE A 6 3.96 -3.73 8.88
CA PHE A 6 2.66 -3.47 9.48
C PHE A 6 1.78 -2.58 8.60
N VAL A 7 2.25 -1.36 8.26
CA VAL A 7 1.42 -0.40 7.51
C VAL A 7 1.13 -0.92 6.11
N GLY A 8 2.16 -1.36 5.37
CA GLY A 8 1.99 -1.99 4.06
C GLY A 8 1.09 -3.24 4.09
N GLY A 9 1.29 -4.11 5.08
CA GLY A 9 0.49 -5.31 5.26
C GLY A 9 -0.98 -5.03 5.59
N ALA A 10 -1.26 -4.10 6.49
CA ALA A 10 -2.61 -3.73 6.91
C ALA A 10 -3.40 -3.11 5.74
N ILE A 11 -2.82 -2.12 5.05
CA ILE A 11 -3.45 -1.51 3.87
C ILE A 11 -3.65 -2.55 2.77
N GLY A 12 -2.65 -3.40 2.54
CA GLY A 12 -2.76 -4.50 1.58
C GLY A 12 -3.89 -5.46 1.90
N LEU A 13 -4.10 -5.78 3.17
CA LEU A 13 -5.14 -6.69 3.65
C LEU A 13 -6.53 -6.11 3.42
N GLU A 14 -6.75 -4.86 3.82
CA GLU A 14 -8.01 -4.15 3.62
C GLU A 14 -8.38 -4.09 2.13
N ARG A 15 -7.41 -3.71 1.28
CA ARG A 15 -7.63 -3.63 -0.17
C ARG A 15 -7.80 -5.00 -0.83
N ALA A 16 -7.12 -6.04 -0.34
CA ALA A 16 -7.32 -7.41 -0.82
C ALA A 16 -8.73 -7.93 -0.52
N VAL A 17 -9.24 -7.65 0.69
CA VAL A 17 -10.64 -7.95 1.08
C VAL A 17 -11.63 -7.18 0.21
N ALA A 18 -11.37 -5.90 -0.07
CA ALA A 18 -12.23 -5.06 -0.89
C ALA A 18 -12.33 -5.54 -2.35
N VAL A 19 -11.22 -6.00 -2.95
CA VAL A 19 -11.20 -6.45 -4.35
C VAL A 19 -11.84 -7.82 -4.57
N ARG A 20 -11.96 -8.63 -3.49
CA ARG A 20 -12.55 -9.98 -3.48
C ARG A 20 -11.93 -10.97 -4.47
N THR A 21 -10.60 -10.92 -4.66
CA THR A 21 -9.86 -11.88 -5.50
C THR A 21 -8.83 -12.67 -4.68
N ARG A 22 -8.59 -13.92 -5.06
CA ARG A 22 -7.66 -14.81 -4.35
C ARG A 22 -6.20 -14.38 -4.48
N TRP A 23 -5.80 -13.80 -5.62
CA TRP A 23 -4.42 -13.38 -5.85
C TRP A 23 -4.00 -12.16 -5.01
N ALA A 24 -4.96 -11.30 -4.61
CA ALA A 24 -4.66 -10.10 -3.83
C ALA A 24 -4.07 -10.40 -2.44
N TRP A 25 -4.36 -11.59 -1.91
CA TRP A 25 -3.81 -12.09 -0.65
C TRP A 25 -2.30 -12.33 -0.69
N ALA A 26 -1.69 -12.43 -1.88
CA ALA A 26 -0.24 -12.54 -2.00
C ALA A 26 0.48 -11.32 -1.37
N GLY A 27 -0.10 -10.12 -1.48
CA GLY A 27 0.50 -8.88 -0.98
C GLY A 27 0.72 -8.92 0.54
N PRO A 28 -0.34 -9.08 1.35
CA PRO A 28 -0.22 -9.23 2.81
C PRO A 28 0.71 -10.36 3.24
N ILE A 29 0.64 -11.51 2.55
CA ILE A 29 1.52 -12.66 2.84
C ILE A 29 2.99 -12.28 2.66
N PHE A 30 3.34 -11.55 1.60
CA PHE A 30 4.71 -11.09 1.40
C PHE A 30 5.19 -10.11 2.47
N HIS A 31 4.31 -9.21 2.95
CA HIS A 31 4.64 -8.32 4.06
C HIS A 31 4.89 -9.09 5.36
N VAL A 32 4.06 -10.09 5.68
CA VAL A 32 4.27 -10.95 6.85
C VAL A 32 5.55 -11.78 6.71
N ALA A 33 5.79 -12.38 5.53
CA ALA A 33 7.00 -13.16 5.25
C ALA A 33 8.26 -12.31 5.40
N GLY A 34 8.25 -11.06 4.92
CA GLY A 34 9.35 -10.12 5.11
C GLY A 34 9.61 -9.80 6.58
N PHE A 35 8.56 -9.61 7.38
CA PHE A 35 8.71 -9.41 8.81
C PHE A 35 9.29 -10.64 9.53
N VAL A 36 8.74 -11.83 9.25
CA VAL A 36 9.25 -13.11 9.80
C VAL A 36 10.71 -13.33 9.41
N GLY A 37 11.09 -12.98 8.17
CA GLY A 37 12.48 -13.09 7.71
C GLY A 37 13.46 -12.24 8.51
N ILE A 38 13.04 -11.06 8.96
CA ILE A 38 13.86 -10.22 9.85
C ILE A 38 14.00 -10.86 11.23
N VAL A 39 12.89 -11.35 11.80
CA VAL A 39 12.90 -12.01 13.12
C VAL A 39 13.76 -13.28 13.10
N ALA A 40 13.74 -14.01 11.99
CA ALA A 40 14.56 -15.20 11.76
C ALA A 40 16.05 -14.89 11.50
N GLY A 41 16.45 -13.61 11.42
CA GLY A 41 17.83 -13.20 11.18
C GLY A 41 18.32 -13.47 9.75
N LEU A 42 17.42 -13.53 8.76
CA LEU A 42 17.80 -13.71 7.36
C LEU A 42 18.61 -12.50 6.85
N PRO A 43 19.43 -12.70 5.80
CA PRO A 43 20.12 -11.60 5.13
C PRO A 43 19.12 -10.54 4.68
N ARG A 44 19.40 -9.27 4.96
CA ARG A 44 18.51 -8.11 4.73
C ARG A 44 17.84 -8.07 3.36
N GLN A 45 18.52 -8.55 2.33
CA GLN A 45 18.03 -8.61 0.96
C GLN A 45 16.76 -9.45 0.85
N VAL A 46 16.66 -10.55 1.60
CA VAL A 46 15.50 -11.45 1.57
C VAL A 46 14.22 -10.75 2.03
N PRO A 47 14.12 -10.19 3.25
CA PRO A 47 12.93 -9.48 3.69
C PRO A 47 12.67 -8.20 2.88
N ALA A 48 13.71 -7.52 2.39
CA ALA A 48 13.56 -6.36 1.53
C ALA A 48 12.86 -6.70 0.20
N LEU A 49 13.25 -7.79 -0.45
CA LEU A 49 12.60 -8.30 -1.66
C LEU A 49 11.17 -8.76 -1.39
N CYS A 50 10.91 -9.39 -0.24
CA CYS A 50 9.55 -9.72 0.18
C CYS A 50 8.68 -8.46 0.32
N PHE A 51 9.16 -7.41 0.99
CA PHE A 51 8.40 -6.16 1.10
C PHE A 51 8.18 -5.48 -0.26
N ALA A 52 9.19 -5.46 -1.13
CA ALA A 52 9.06 -4.94 -2.49
C ALA A 52 7.98 -5.70 -3.27
N ALA A 53 7.96 -7.03 -3.20
CA ALA A 53 6.92 -7.86 -3.79
C ALA A 53 5.53 -7.55 -3.21
N GLY A 54 5.41 -7.38 -1.90
CA GLY A 54 4.17 -6.96 -1.23
C GLY A 54 3.61 -5.64 -1.77
N PHE A 55 4.48 -4.62 -1.87
CA PHE A 55 4.11 -3.33 -2.46
C PHE A 55 3.75 -3.43 -3.95
N ILE A 56 4.46 -4.24 -4.74
CA ILE A 56 4.11 -4.48 -6.14
C ILE A 56 2.70 -5.07 -6.25
N VAL A 57 2.37 -6.07 -5.43
CA VAL A 57 1.02 -6.66 -5.39
C VAL A 57 -0.02 -5.61 -5.02
N LEU A 58 0.26 -4.75 -4.03
CA LEU A 58 -0.63 -3.63 -3.68
C LEU A 58 -0.83 -2.67 -4.86
N GLY A 59 0.22 -2.37 -5.62
CA GLY A 59 0.13 -1.59 -6.86
C GLY A 59 -0.76 -2.24 -7.91
N LEU A 60 -0.67 -3.56 -8.08
CA LEU A 60 -1.56 -4.32 -8.99
C LEU A 60 -3.02 -4.30 -8.51
N ILE A 61 -3.25 -4.33 -7.19
CA ILE A 61 -4.60 -4.18 -6.61
C ILE A 61 -5.16 -2.81 -6.98
N TYR A 62 -4.39 -1.73 -6.79
CA TYR A 62 -4.81 -0.38 -7.19
C TYR A 62 -5.06 -0.27 -8.69
N ALA A 63 -4.21 -0.85 -9.55
CA ALA A 63 -4.44 -0.89 -10.98
C ALA A 63 -5.76 -1.61 -11.34
N THR A 64 -6.08 -2.71 -10.65
CA THR A 64 -7.33 -3.46 -10.85
C THR A 64 -8.54 -2.64 -10.41
N ILE A 65 -8.48 -1.95 -9.27
CA ILE A 65 -9.56 -1.09 -8.79
C ILE A 65 -9.74 0.09 -9.76
N HIS A 66 -8.65 0.73 -10.19
CA HIS A 66 -8.68 1.85 -11.13
C HIS A 66 -9.35 1.48 -12.46
N ARG A 67 -9.10 0.27 -12.97
CA ARG A 67 -9.75 -0.24 -14.18
C ARG A 67 -11.26 -0.46 -14.01
N ARG A 68 -11.74 -0.76 -12.79
CA ARG A 68 -13.17 -0.92 -12.50
C ARG A 68 -13.85 0.43 -12.28
N GLN A 69 -13.20 1.34 -11.57
CA GLN A 69 -13.70 2.67 -11.25
C GLN A 69 -12.53 3.67 -11.17
N PRO A 70 -12.31 4.49 -12.23
CA PRO A 70 -11.24 5.47 -12.21
C PRO A 70 -11.55 6.57 -11.20
N ALA A 71 -10.73 6.64 -10.16
CA ALA A 71 -10.86 7.65 -9.10
C ALA A 71 -9.49 8.26 -8.76
N LEU A 72 -9.45 9.58 -8.61
CA LEU A 72 -8.25 10.32 -8.19
C LEU A 72 -7.62 9.77 -6.89
N PRO A 73 -8.38 9.41 -5.84
CA PRO A 73 -7.81 8.79 -4.63
C PRO A 73 -6.90 7.59 -4.89
N ILE A 74 -7.24 6.77 -5.89
CA ILE A 74 -6.49 5.54 -6.21
C ILE A 74 -5.15 5.90 -6.87
N ILE A 75 -5.13 6.93 -7.72
CA ILE A 75 -3.90 7.40 -8.37
C ILE A 75 -2.93 7.93 -7.32
N VAL A 76 -3.42 8.73 -6.36
CA VAL A 76 -2.59 9.25 -5.26
C VAL A 76 -1.99 8.10 -4.44
N GLN A 77 -2.79 7.10 -4.06
CA GLN A 77 -2.31 5.92 -3.33
C GLN A 77 -1.30 5.10 -4.15
N ALA A 78 -1.53 4.95 -5.46
CA ALA A 78 -0.61 4.25 -6.35
C ALA A 78 0.75 4.95 -6.46
N THR A 79 0.79 6.29 -6.49
CA THR A 79 2.05 7.04 -6.41
C THR A 79 2.79 6.75 -5.11
N GLY A 80 2.07 6.64 -3.99
CA GLY A 80 2.63 6.22 -2.72
C GLY A 80 3.29 4.84 -2.79
N VAL A 81 2.66 3.87 -3.46
CA VAL A 81 3.20 2.51 -3.62
C VAL A 81 4.52 2.51 -4.36
N ILE A 82 4.71 3.38 -5.36
CA ILE A 82 6.01 3.54 -6.05
C ILE A 82 7.10 3.91 -5.03
N GLY A 83 6.79 4.83 -4.11
CA GLY A 83 7.66 5.16 -2.97
C GLY A 83 7.93 3.96 -2.07
N GLY A 84 6.92 3.15 -1.76
CA GLY A 84 7.07 1.92 -0.97
C GLY A 84 8.00 0.88 -1.60
N VAL A 85 7.85 0.62 -2.91
CA VAL A 85 8.74 -0.28 -3.66
C VAL A 85 10.17 0.26 -3.68
N ALA A 86 10.34 1.54 -4.03
CA ALA A 86 11.65 2.17 -4.07
C ALA A 86 12.35 2.17 -2.70
N ALA A 87 11.59 2.43 -1.63
CA ALA A 87 12.09 2.38 -0.25
C ALA A 87 12.57 0.97 0.13
N ALA A 88 11.82 -0.07 -0.24
CA ALA A 88 12.19 -1.45 0.04
C ALA A 88 13.46 -1.87 -0.72
N LEU A 89 13.56 -1.52 -2.00
CA LEU A 89 14.75 -1.80 -2.82
C LEU A 89 15.99 -1.03 -2.34
N LEU A 90 15.85 0.26 -2.02
CA LEU A 90 16.94 1.05 -1.46
C LEU A 90 17.41 0.49 -0.13
N TRP A 91 16.48 0.05 0.74
CA TRP A 91 16.84 -0.61 1.99
C TRP A 91 17.56 -1.96 1.79
N ALA A 92 17.36 -2.64 0.66
CA ALA A 92 18.13 -3.84 0.32
C ALA A 92 19.60 -3.51 0.04
N MET A 93 19.87 -2.36 -0.58
CA MET A 93 21.20 -1.92 -1.02
C MET A 93 21.96 -1.17 0.08
N GLU A 94 21.27 -0.32 0.83
CA GLU A 94 21.84 0.57 1.83
C GLU A 94 21.70 0.01 3.25
N PRO A 95 22.76 0.00 4.08
CA PRO A 95 22.67 -0.41 5.47
C PRO A 95 21.82 0.53 6.33
N ALA A 96 21.82 1.82 5.99
CA ALA A 96 21.13 2.85 6.75
C ALA A 96 19.67 3.00 6.30
N PHE A 97 18.73 2.76 7.22
CA PHE A 97 17.30 2.97 6.97
C PHE A 97 16.95 4.44 6.69
N SER A 98 17.80 5.39 7.11
CA SER A 98 17.62 6.83 6.90
C SER A 98 17.42 7.20 5.43
N THR A 99 18.07 6.49 4.50
CA THR A 99 17.96 6.74 3.06
C THR A 99 16.60 6.31 2.50
N ALA A 100 15.98 5.27 3.07
CA ALA A 100 14.66 4.78 2.69
C ALA A 100 13.51 5.60 3.33
N MET A 101 13.81 6.36 4.39
CA MET A 101 12.81 7.07 5.19
C MET A 101 11.98 8.09 4.39
N PRO A 102 12.56 8.96 3.52
CA PRO A 102 11.76 9.91 2.74
C PRO A 102 10.74 9.24 1.83
N LEU A 103 11.10 8.09 1.24
CA LEU A 103 10.21 7.32 0.38
C LEU A 103 9.14 6.56 1.18
N CYS A 104 9.45 6.12 2.39
CA CYS A 104 8.45 5.62 3.33
C CYS A 104 7.42 6.70 3.70
N VAL A 105 7.88 7.93 3.95
CA VAL A 105 7.01 9.07 4.24
C VAL A 105 6.13 9.39 3.03
N LEU A 106 6.69 9.40 1.82
CA LEU A 106 5.92 9.57 0.59
C LEU A 106 4.78 8.54 0.49
N TYR A 107 5.08 7.27 0.74
CA TYR A 107 4.08 6.19 0.75
C TYR A 107 2.96 6.45 1.76
N VAL A 108 3.31 6.73 3.02
CA VAL A 108 2.33 6.93 4.11
C VAL A 108 1.48 8.17 3.87
N VAL A 109 2.10 9.30 3.53
CA VAL A 109 1.39 10.57 3.30
C VAL A 109 0.45 10.45 2.10
N ALA A 110 0.91 9.86 0.99
CA ALA A 110 0.07 9.64 -0.18
C ALA A 110 -1.12 8.71 0.14
N THR A 111 -0.91 7.69 0.98
CA THR A 111 -1.99 6.79 1.41
C THR A 111 -3.03 7.53 2.25
N ILE A 112 -2.59 8.29 3.26
CA ILE A 112 -3.49 9.09 4.12
C ILE A 112 -4.30 10.08 3.29
N ILE A 113 -3.66 10.81 2.38
CA ILE A 113 -4.35 11.76 1.49
C ILE A 113 -5.37 11.03 0.64
N GLY A 114 -4.99 9.90 0.04
CA GLY A 114 -5.88 9.08 -0.78
C GLY A 114 -7.11 8.60 -0.02
N GLU A 115 -6.94 8.04 1.17
CA GLU A 115 -8.07 7.61 2.02
C GLU A 115 -8.99 8.77 2.39
N ARG A 116 -8.44 9.93 2.75
CA ARG A 116 -9.23 11.13 3.05
C ARG A 116 -10.02 11.63 1.84
N MET A 117 -9.44 11.57 0.64
CA MET A 117 -10.14 11.92 -0.60
C MET A 117 -11.24 10.92 -0.95
N GLU A 118 -11.05 9.63 -0.65
CA GLU A 118 -12.05 8.57 -0.85
C GLU A 118 -13.26 8.79 0.07
N LEU A 119 -13.03 9.11 1.36
CA LEU A 119 -14.09 9.48 2.30
C LEU A 119 -14.85 10.73 1.87
N ALA A 120 -14.14 11.80 1.47
CA ALA A 120 -14.77 13.02 1.00
C ALA A 120 -15.69 12.76 -0.21
N ARG A 121 -15.27 11.89 -1.14
CA ARG A 121 -16.09 11.48 -2.29
C ARG A 121 -17.36 10.76 -1.86
N ILE A 122 -17.27 9.83 -0.91
CA ILE A 122 -18.43 9.08 -0.40
C ILE A 122 -19.42 10.02 0.30
N THR A 123 -18.93 10.93 1.14
CA THR A 123 -19.78 11.94 1.81
C THR A 123 -20.53 12.80 0.80
N MET A 124 -19.84 13.31 -0.22
CA MET A 124 -20.48 14.14 -1.27
C MET A 124 -21.52 13.35 -2.08
N ALA A 125 -21.25 12.07 -2.38
CA ALA A 125 -22.20 11.20 -3.05
C ALA A 125 -23.45 10.93 -2.20
N GLY A 126 -23.27 10.75 -0.88
CA GLY A 126 -24.38 10.60 0.08
C GLY A 126 -25.27 11.84 0.16
N THR A 127 -24.67 13.03 0.26
CA THR A 127 -25.43 14.30 0.29
C THR A 127 -26.27 14.53 -0.98
N GLN A 128 -25.76 14.11 -2.15
CA GLN A 128 -26.50 14.20 -3.42
C GLN A 128 -27.68 13.23 -3.49
N ALA A 129 -27.57 12.06 -2.85
CA ALA A 129 -28.68 11.10 -2.78
C ALA A 129 -29.82 11.62 -1.88
N GLU A 130 -29.49 12.23 -0.75
CA GLU A 130 -30.47 12.84 0.16
C GLU A 130 -31.24 14.00 -0.48
N LYS A 131 -30.53 14.88 -1.21
CA LYS A 131 -31.13 15.98 -1.98
C LYS A 131 -32.05 15.55 -3.13
N ARG A 132 -32.03 14.29 -3.57
CA ARG A 132 -32.95 13.78 -4.60
C ARG A 132 -34.24 13.21 -4.03
N ILE A 133 -34.29 12.95 -2.71
CA ILE A 133 -35.44 12.35 -2.04
C ILE A 133 -36.31 13.42 -1.36
N THR A 134 -35.75 14.59 -1.04
CA THR A 134 -36.46 15.78 -0.53
C THR A 134 -36.81 16.73 -1.66
#